data_AF-A0A3R9ZPN2-F1
#
_entry.id   AF-A0A3R9ZPN2-F1
#
_cell.length_a   1.000
_cell.length_b   1.000
_cell.length_c   1.000
_cell.angle_alpha   90.00
_cell.angle_beta   90.00
_cell.angle_gamma   90.00
#
_symmetry.space_group_name_H-M   'P 1'
#
loop_
_entity.id
_entity.type
_entity.pdbx_description
1 polymer ?
#
loop_
_entity_poly.entity_id
_entity_poly.type
_entity_poly.pdbx_seq_one_letter_code
_entity_poly.pdbx_strand_id
1 'polypeptide(L)'
;MEVIDSKHGHRQRLKSRFYKLPIRSLPDYEILEMVLFYVIPIKDTKKVAKQLLNTFGSLIGVLNADYKQLSQIKGLGNSVYLFFKLLKDLFSRLHLPNECDKKFHVLNNWTSVVNYCNLTMGFQKVEYFKILYLNAKNILIDEEIIESGTVDRIAVHPREIVKSAINHFASAVILLHNHPSGDVSPSKHDIEITNTIATALKAVNIVIHDHIIVSHNDYFSFKTNNLINFE
;
A
#
# COMPACT_ATOMS: atom_id res chain seq x y z
N MET A 1 42.25 -30.15 10.44
CA MET A 1 41.71 -28.85 9.99
C MET A 1 40.55 -29.18 9.05
N GLU A 2 39.35 -29.30 9.61
CA GLU A 2 38.17 -29.69 8.82
C GLU A 2 37.68 -28.52 7.98
N VAL A 3 37.54 -28.77 6.67
CA VAL A 3 36.91 -27.85 5.73
C VAL A 3 35.42 -27.85 6.03
N ILE A 4 34.95 -26.89 6.83
CA ILE A 4 33.52 -26.72 7.10
C ILE A 4 32.85 -26.25 5.79
N ASP A 5 32.05 -27.13 5.20
CA ASP A 5 31.20 -26.82 4.05
C ASP A 5 30.29 -25.63 4.37
N SER A 6 30.58 -24.48 3.76
CA SER A 6 29.95 -23.18 4.04
C SER A 6 28.42 -23.15 3.86
N LYS A 7 27.85 -24.15 3.18
CA LYS A 7 26.43 -24.26 2.80
C LYS A 7 25.55 -24.84 3.90
N HIS A 8 26.03 -25.80 4.68
CA HIS A 8 25.19 -26.56 5.62
C HIS A 8 24.74 -25.77 6.87
N GLY A 9 25.38 -24.64 7.18
CA GLY A 9 25.02 -23.79 8.32
C GLY A 9 24.33 -22.47 7.97
N HIS A 10 24.22 -22.11 6.69
CA HIS A 10 23.81 -20.74 6.30
C HIS A 10 22.38 -20.40 6.74
N ARG A 11 21.43 -21.30 6.50
CA ARG A 11 20.04 -21.15 6.93
C ARG A 11 19.91 -21.00 8.44
N GLN A 12 20.71 -21.75 9.21
CA GLN A 12 20.69 -21.71 10.67
C GLN A 12 21.33 -20.43 11.22
N ARG A 13 22.43 -19.95 10.61
CA ARG A 13 23.05 -18.66 10.92
C ARG A 13 22.09 -17.50 10.65
N LEU A 14 21.39 -17.51 9.51
CA LEU A 14 20.41 -16.46 9.19
C LEU A 14 19.27 -16.47 10.21
N LYS A 15 18.67 -17.65 10.50
CA LYS A 15 17.67 -17.78 11.56
C LYS A 15 18.15 -17.23 12.91
N SER A 16 19.38 -17.55 13.31
CA SER A 16 19.98 -17.04 14.56
C SER A 16 20.07 -15.51 14.58
N ARG A 17 20.37 -14.87 13.44
CA ARG A 17 20.37 -13.41 13.33
C ARG A 17 18.97 -12.80 13.50
N PHE A 18 17.93 -13.41 12.93
CA PHE A 18 16.54 -12.97 13.13
C PHE A 18 16.09 -13.07 14.60
N TYR A 19 16.62 -14.02 15.39
CA TYR A 19 16.34 -14.09 16.81
C TYR A 19 17.10 -13.03 17.65
N LYS A 20 18.25 -12.54 17.16
CA LYS A 20 19.12 -11.63 17.92
C LYS A 20 18.95 -10.16 17.55
N LEU A 21 18.52 -9.87 16.33
CA LEU A 21 18.43 -8.51 15.78
C LEU A 21 17.00 -8.18 15.39
N PRO A 22 16.54 -6.93 15.60
CA PRO A 22 15.26 -6.50 15.09
C PRO A 22 15.27 -6.48 13.56
N ILE A 23 14.16 -6.85 12.93
CA ILE A 23 14.05 -7.01 11.47
C ILE A 23 14.45 -5.74 10.70
N ARG A 24 14.13 -4.56 11.23
CA ARG A 24 14.49 -3.24 10.66
C ARG A 24 16.00 -2.99 10.51
N SER A 25 16.82 -3.76 11.22
CA SER A 25 18.28 -3.66 11.16
C SER A 25 18.91 -4.68 10.21
N LEU A 26 18.09 -5.52 9.57
CA LEU A 26 18.53 -6.50 8.58
C LEU A 26 18.35 -5.91 7.17
N PRO A 27 19.27 -6.19 6.24
CA PRO A 27 19.11 -5.77 4.86
C PRO A 27 17.98 -6.54 4.18
N ASP A 28 17.28 -5.88 3.25
CA ASP A 28 16.11 -6.44 2.53
C ASP A 28 16.36 -7.80 1.91
N TYR A 29 17.55 -8.04 1.34
CA TYR A 29 17.86 -9.32 0.72
C TYR A 29 17.92 -10.47 1.74
N GLU A 30 18.27 -10.20 3.00
CA GLU A 30 18.27 -11.20 4.08
C GLU A 30 16.85 -11.48 4.56
N ILE A 31 15.99 -10.46 4.60
CA ILE A 31 14.55 -10.59 4.86
C ILE A 31 13.92 -11.48 3.79
N LEU A 32 14.16 -11.17 2.53
CA LEU A 32 13.62 -11.94 1.43
C LEU A 32 14.20 -13.36 1.36
N GLU A 33 15.49 -13.52 1.66
CA GLU A 33 16.14 -14.83 1.74
C GLU A 33 15.49 -15.72 2.81
N MET A 34 15.20 -15.16 3.98
CA MET A 34 14.53 -15.85 5.08
C MET A 34 13.09 -16.24 4.73
N VAL A 35 12.36 -15.36 4.03
CA VAL A 35 11.03 -15.67 3.50
C VAL A 35 11.09 -16.84 2.51
N LEU A 36 12.01 -16.79 1.55
CA LEU A 36 12.18 -17.86 0.55
C LEU A 36 12.56 -19.20 1.17
N PHE A 37 13.22 -19.23 2.34
CA PHE A 37 13.56 -20.48 3.01
C PHE A 37 12.36 -21.31 3.46
N TYR A 38 11.21 -20.67 3.74
CA TYR A 38 10.00 -21.38 4.13
C TYR A 38 9.27 -22.02 2.94
N VAL A 39 9.60 -21.60 1.71
CA VAL A 39 8.90 -22.03 0.50
C VAL A 39 9.79 -22.90 -0.39
N ILE A 40 11.07 -22.57 -0.50
CA ILE A 40 12.04 -23.27 -1.34
C ILE A 40 12.85 -24.26 -0.47
N PRO A 41 12.72 -25.58 -0.69
CA PRO A 41 13.54 -26.56 -0.01
C PRO A 41 15.00 -26.51 -0.50
N ILE A 42 15.92 -26.38 0.46
CA ILE A 42 17.38 -26.62 0.41
C ILE A 42 18.03 -26.23 -0.95
N LYS A 43 18.03 -24.93 -1.25
CA LYS A 43 18.85 -24.27 -2.28
C LYS A 43 19.42 -22.95 -1.74
N ASP A 44 20.47 -22.44 -2.37
CA ASP A 44 20.98 -21.08 -2.13
C ASP A 44 19.96 -20.05 -2.64
N THR A 45 19.14 -19.51 -1.73
CA THR A 45 18.11 -18.52 -2.04
C THR A 45 18.63 -17.08 -2.00
N LYS A 46 19.88 -16.86 -1.55
CA LYS A 46 20.49 -15.52 -1.50
C LYS A 46 20.56 -14.87 -2.88
N LYS A 47 20.96 -15.65 -3.89
CA LYS A 47 21.03 -15.17 -5.28
C LYS A 47 19.65 -14.78 -5.82
N VAL A 48 18.63 -15.61 -5.52
CA VAL A 48 17.25 -15.36 -5.94
C VAL A 48 16.69 -14.12 -5.23
N ALA A 49 16.94 -13.95 -3.94
CA ALA A 49 16.53 -12.77 -3.18
C ALA A 49 17.15 -11.47 -3.74
N LYS A 50 18.45 -11.49 -4.05
CA LYS A 50 19.10 -10.33 -4.69
C LYS A 50 18.57 -10.06 -6.09
N GLN A 51 18.32 -11.11 -6.88
CA GLN A 51 17.75 -10.96 -8.22
C GLN A 51 16.35 -10.34 -8.15
N LEU A 52 15.50 -10.82 -7.24
CA LEU A 52 14.17 -10.27 -7.01
C LEU A 52 14.22 -8.78 -6.67
N LEU A 53 15.07 -8.37 -5.74
CA LEU A 53 15.22 -6.96 -5.37
C LEU A 53 15.78 -6.11 -6.52
N ASN A 54 16.75 -6.63 -7.27
CA ASN A 54 17.29 -5.91 -8.43
C ASN A 54 16.23 -5.75 -9.54
N THR A 55 15.36 -6.72 -9.74
CA THR A 55 14.31 -6.68 -10.77
C THR A 55 13.12 -5.82 -10.37
N PHE A 56 12.72 -5.85 -9.09
CA PHE A 56 11.50 -5.20 -8.61
C PHE A 56 11.74 -4.00 -7.68
N GLY A 57 13.01 -3.64 -7.45
CA GLY A 57 13.44 -2.44 -6.70
C GLY A 57 13.39 -2.56 -5.18
N SER A 58 12.34 -3.16 -4.62
CA SER A 58 12.11 -3.20 -3.17
C SER A 58 11.34 -4.45 -2.73
N LEU A 59 11.31 -4.75 -1.42
CA LEU A 59 10.50 -5.85 -0.87
C LEU A 59 9.02 -5.74 -1.26
N ILE A 60 8.49 -4.53 -1.27
CA ILE A 60 7.10 -4.27 -1.65
C ILE A 60 6.88 -4.44 -3.16
N GLY A 61 7.86 -4.06 -3.98
CA GLY A 61 7.85 -4.35 -5.42
C GLY A 61 7.83 -5.87 -5.69
N VAL A 62 8.61 -6.64 -4.92
CA VAL A 62 8.62 -8.11 -5.03
C VAL A 62 7.27 -8.72 -4.67
N LEU A 63 6.62 -8.27 -3.60
CA LEU A 63 5.30 -8.78 -3.17
C LEU A 63 4.17 -8.40 -4.15
N ASN A 64 4.34 -7.32 -4.91
CA ASN A 64 3.36 -6.84 -5.88
C ASN A 64 3.59 -7.32 -7.32
N ALA A 65 4.72 -7.98 -7.60
CA ALA A 65 5.03 -8.50 -8.92
C ALA A 65 3.97 -9.53 -9.37
N ASP A 66 3.53 -9.44 -10.62
CA ASP A 66 2.55 -10.37 -11.16
C ASP A 66 3.18 -11.74 -11.51
N TYR A 67 2.33 -12.76 -11.70
CA TYR A 67 2.78 -14.12 -12.00
C TYR A 67 3.68 -14.20 -13.24
N LYS A 68 3.38 -13.42 -14.27
CA LYS A 68 4.13 -13.41 -15.52
C LYS A 68 5.53 -12.83 -15.31
N GLN A 69 5.67 -11.81 -14.48
CA GLN A 69 6.97 -11.23 -14.12
C GLN A 69 7.78 -12.16 -13.22
N LEU A 70 7.17 -12.75 -12.19
CA LEU A 70 7.86 -13.65 -11.27
C LEU A 70 8.30 -14.96 -11.94
N SER A 71 7.50 -15.50 -12.86
CA SER A 71 7.85 -16.72 -13.61
C SER A 71 9.06 -16.57 -14.54
N GLN A 72 9.46 -15.35 -14.88
CA GLN A 72 10.69 -15.09 -15.65
C GLN A 72 11.97 -15.33 -14.83
N ILE A 73 11.88 -15.33 -13.50
CA ILE A 73 13.03 -15.52 -12.62
C ILE A 73 13.26 -17.02 -12.38
N LYS A 74 14.40 -17.51 -12.87
CA LYS A 74 14.81 -18.90 -12.72
C LYS A 74 14.95 -19.26 -11.23
N GLY A 75 14.22 -20.29 -10.80
CA GLY A 75 14.23 -20.77 -9.43
C GLY A 75 13.02 -20.34 -8.60
N LEU A 76 12.13 -19.52 -9.14
CA LEU A 76 10.81 -19.24 -8.56
C LEU A 76 9.78 -20.18 -9.16
N GLY A 77 9.29 -21.12 -8.36
CA GLY A 77 8.17 -21.99 -8.73
C GLY A 77 6.82 -21.39 -8.33
N ASN A 78 5.74 -22.05 -8.76
CA ASN A 78 4.36 -21.66 -8.45
C ASN A 78 4.11 -21.46 -6.94
N SER A 79 4.77 -22.25 -6.09
CA SER A 79 4.68 -22.14 -4.64
C SER A 79 5.15 -20.79 -4.10
N VAL A 80 6.19 -20.19 -4.69
CA VAL A 80 6.71 -18.88 -4.25
C VAL A 80 5.77 -17.76 -4.66
N TYR A 81 5.24 -17.83 -5.88
CA TYR A 81 4.19 -16.90 -6.31
C TYR A 81 2.97 -16.97 -5.40
N LEU A 82 2.43 -18.18 -5.15
CA LEU A 82 1.29 -18.36 -4.28
C LEU A 82 1.57 -17.85 -2.87
N PHE A 83 2.78 -18.08 -2.35
CA PHE A 83 3.18 -17.58 -1.04
C PHE A 83 3.26 -16.06 -0.96
N PHE A 84 3.84 -15.39 -1.97
CA PHE A 84 3.86 -13.92 -2.03
C PHE A 84 2.46 -13.33 -2.18
N LYS A 85 1.64 -13.92 -3.06
CA LYS A 85 0.23 -13.56 -3.17
C LYS A 85 -0.49 -13.71 -1.83
N LEU A 86 -0.30 -14.84 -1.14
CA LEU A 86 -0.92 -15.08 0.16
C LEU A 86 -0.44 -14.07 1.22
N LEU A 87 0.87 -13.76 1.25
CA LEU A 87 1.38 -12.71 2.15
C LEU A 87 0.71 -11.38 1.84
N LYS A 88 0.67 -10.95 0.58
CA LYS A 88 0.01 -9.72 0.16
C LYS A 88 -1.47 -9.72 0.54
N ASP A 89 -2.20 -10.77 0.20
CA ASP A 89 -3.64 -10.91 0.48
C ASP A 89 -3.92 -10.95 1.99
N LEU A 90 -3.05 -11.59 2.79
CA LEU A 90 -3.13 -11.60 4.25
C LEU A 90 -2.84 -10.21 4.83
N PHE A 91 -1.79 -9.54 4.36
CA PHE A 91 -1.48 -8.17 4.77
C PHE A 91 -2.65 -7.25 4.44
N SER A 92 -3.16 -7.31 3.21
CA SER A 92 -4.37 -6.60 2.81
C SER A 92 -5.53 -6.97 3.72
N ARG A 93 -5.81 -8.25 3.99
CA ARG A 93 -6.93 -8.67 4.85
C ARG A 93 -6.80 -8.24 6.30
N LEU A 94 -5.58 -8.19 6.85
CA LEU A 94 -5.34 -7.75 8.23
C LEU A 94 -5.36 -6.21 8.37
N HIS A 95 -5.13 -5.49 7.27
CA HIS A 95 -5.16 -4.02 7.23
C HIS A 95 -6.47 -3.47 6.67
N LEU A 96 -7.22 -4.29 5.93
CA LEU A 96 -8.63 -4.09 5.62
C LEU A 96 -9.43 -4.44 6.89
N PRO A 97 -10.50 -3.71 7.20
CA PRO A 97 -11.40 -4.09 8.28
C PRO A 97 -11.90 -5.52 8.02
N ASN A 98 -11.77 -6.42 9.01
CA ASN A 98 -12.64 -7.59 9.04
C ASN A 98 -14.07 -7.06 9.01
N GLU A 99 -14.96 -7.64 8.20
CA GLU A 99 -16.40 -7.32 8.25
C GLU A 99 -16.97 -7.42 9.69
N CYS A 100 -16.30 -8.19 10.56
CA CYS A 100 -16.63 -8.37 11.96
C CYS A 100 -16.03 -7.31 12.92
N ASP A 101 -14.95 -6.59 12.57
CA ASP A 101 -14.30 -5.59 13.43
C ASP A 101 -14.25 -4.23 12.74
N LYS A 102 -15.40 -3.55 12.75
CA LYS A 102 -15.63 -2.17 12.28
C LYS A 102 -14.92 -1.10 13.14
N LYS A 103 -13.62 -1.25 13.41
CA LYS A 103 -12.84 -0.32 14.25
C LYS A 103 -11.42 -0.07 13.72
N PHE A 104 -11.26 0.11 12.41
CA PHE A 104 -10.03 0.70 11.90
C PHE A 104 -10.05 2.21 12.17
N HIS A 105 -9.37 2.63 13.23
CA HIS A 105 -9.19 4.05 13.53
C HIS A 105 -8.15 4.63 12.59
N VAL A 106 -8.61 5.21 11.48
CA VAL A 106 -7.74 5.80 10.47
C VAL A 106 -6.83 6.86 11.10
N LEU A 107 -7.37 7.67 12.02
CA LEU A 107 -6.59 8.78 12.61
C LEU A 107 -5.78 8.45 13.87
N ASN A 108 -5.73 7.20 14.36
CA ASN A 108 -4.91 6.91 15.55
C ASN A 108 -3.40 6.94 15.27
N ASN A 109 -3.00 6.88 14.00
CA ASN A 109 -1.63 7.06 13.57
C ASN A 109 -1.60 7.46 12.09
N TRP A 110 -1.15 8.67 11.79
CA TRP A 110 -1.02 9.17 10.41
C TRP A 110 -0.19 8.22 9.53
N THR A 111 0.87 7.62 10.09
CA THR A 111 1.69 6.64 9.38
C THR A 111 0.89 5.40 8.98
N SER A 112 -0.10 4.99 9.77
CA SER A 112 -0.98 3.86 9.43
C SER A 112 -1.90 4.19 8.26
N VAL A 113 -2.37 5.44 8.14
CA VAL A 113 -3.14 5.90 6.97
C VAL A 113 -2.30 5.81 5.71
N VAL A 114 -1.13 6.44 5.72
CA VAL A 114 -0.24 6.46 4.56
C VAL A 114 0.17 5.05 4.15
N ASN A 115 0.52 4.19 5.12
CA ASN A 115 0.84 2.79 4.84
C ASN A 115 -0.34 2.05 4.20
N TYR A 116 -1.55 2.24 4.72
CA TYR A 116 -2.76 1.67 4.13
C TYR A 116 -2.98 2.15 2.69
N CYS A 117 -2.84 3.45 2.44
CA CYS A 117 -2.98 4.06 1.12
C CYS A 117 -1.94 3.49 0.15
N ASN A 118 -0.67 3.43 0.54
CA ASN A 118 0.41 2.88 -0.28
C ASN A 118 0.21 1.39 -0.58
N LEU A 119 -0.24 0.60 0.39
CA LEU A 119 -0.49 -0.84 0.21
C LEU A 119 -1.66 -1.12 -0.74
N THR A 120 -2.74 -0.34 -0.66
CA THR A 120 -3.95 -0.57 -1.44
C THR A 120 -3.87 0.05 -2.85
N MET A 121 -3.20 1.19 -2.99
CA MET A 121 -3.24 2.03 -4.18
C MET A 121 -1.87 2.32 -4.81
N GLY A 122 -0.77 2.30 -4.05
CA GLY A 122 0.55 2.73 -4.53
C GLY A 122 1.17 1.87 -5.64
N PHE A 123 0.74 0.62 -5.80
CA PHE A 123 1.24 -0.32 -6.83
C PHE A 123 0.29 -0.51 -8.01
N GLN A 124 -0.78 0.27 -8.06
CA GLN A 124 -1.76 0.18 -9.13
C GLN A 124 -1.16 0.71 -10.44
N LYS A 125 -1.37 -0.03 -11.53
CA LYS A 125 -0.85 0.30 -12.87
C LYS A 125 -1.69 1.34 -13.62
N VAL A 126 -2.86 1.68 -13.07
CA VAL A 126 -3.78 2.69 -13.59
C VAL A 126 -4.13 3.67 -12.47
N GLU A 127 -4.60 4.86 -12.84
CA GLU A 127 -5.02 5.88 -11.89
C GLU A 127 -6.39 5.50 -11.32
N TYR A 128 -6.52 5.65 -10.01
CA TYR A 128 -7.73 5.43 -9.25
C TYR A 128 -7.97 6.61 -8.33
N PHE A 129 -9.23 7.05 -8.27
CA PHE A 129 -9.70 7.99 -7.26
C PHE A 129 -10.59 7.23 -6.28
N LYS A 130 -10.16 7.17 -5.01
CA LYS A 130 -10.80 6.42 -3.93
C LYS A 130 -11.20 7.37 -2.81
N ILE A 131 -12.29 7.05 -2.12
CA ILE A 131 -12.73 7.76 -0.92
C ILE A 131 -12.79 6.80 0.25
N LEU A 132 -12.26 7.24 1.39
CA LEU A 132 -12.42 6.58 2.68
C LEU A 132 -13.50 7.30 3.47
N TYR A 133 -14.56 6.60 3.86
CA TYR A 133 -15.67 7.15 4.64
C TYR A 133 -15.43 6.94 6.13
N LEU A 134 -15.55 7.99 6.93
CA LEU A 134 -15.21 7.98 8.34
C LEU A 134 -16.40 8.42 9.18
N ASN A 135 -16.59 7.78 10.34
CA ASN A 135 -17.57 8.25 11.32
C ASN A 135 -16.99 9.36 12.22
N ALA A 136 -17.82 9.92 13.10
CA ALA A 136 -17.42 10.98 14.04
C ALA A 136 -16.29 10.59 15.02
N LYS A 137 -15.95 9.29 15.15
CA LYS A 137 -14.80 8.79 15.92
C LYS A 137 -13.58 8.52 15.05
N ASN A 138 -13.60 8.96 13.79
CA ASN A 138 -12.58 8.77 12.78
C ASN A 138 -12.25 7.29 12.51
N ILE A 139 -13.27 6.45 12.62
CA ILE A 139 -13.21 5.03 12.26
C ILE A 139 -13.65 4.88 10.81
N LEU A 140 -12.90 4.10 10.02
CA LEU A 140 -13.28 3.70 8.67
C LEU A 140 -14.59 2.93 8.70
N ILE A 141 -15.61 3.50 8.05
CA ILE A 141 -16.91 2.89 7.81
C ILE A 141 -16.79 1.99 6.59
N ASP A 142 -16.30 2.56 5.48
CA ASP A 142 -16.19 1.90 4.19
C ASP A 142 -15.18 2.63 3.29
N GLU A 143 -14.82 2.02 2.16
CA GLU A 143 -14.04 2.62 1.09
C GLU A 143 -14.66 2.37 -0.28
N GLU A 144 -14.59 3.36 -1.16
CA GLU A 144 -15.16 3.26 -2.50
C GLU A 144 -14.20 3.81 -3.54
N ILE A 145 -14.00 3.05 -4.62
CA ILE A 145 -13.34 3.55 -5.82
C ILE A 145 -14.42 4.30 -6.62
N ILE A 146 -14.31 5.62 -6.65
CA ILE A 146 -15.21 6.48 -7.44
C ILE A 146 -14.83 6.42 -8.91
N GLU A 147 -13.54 6.25 -9.20
CA GLU A 147 -13.03 6.37 -10.56
C GLU A 147 -11.80 5.49 -10.81
N SER A 148 -11.67 5.01 -12.05
CA SER A 148 -10.50 4.27 -12.53
C SER A 148 -10.24 4.54 -14.02
N GLY A 149 -8.99 4.79 -14.42
CA GLY A 149 -8.65 4.94 -15.84
C GLY A 149 -7.23 5.41 -16.14
N THR A 150 -7.00 5.88 -17.37
CA THR A 150 -5.71 6.38 -17.85
C THR A 150 -5.84 7.81 -18.37
N VAL A 151 -5.08 8.74 -17.77
CA VAL A 151 -4.47 10.01 -18.26
C VAL A 151 -5.36 11.06 -18.94
N ASP A 152 -6.52 10.73 -19.48
CA ASP A 152 -7.43 11.70 -20.11
C ASP A 152 -8.68 11.93 -19.26
N ARG A 153 -8.55 12.91 -18.35
CA ARG A 153 -9.63 13.69 -17.71
C ARG A 153 -10.95 12.94 -17.55
N ILE A 154 -10.99 12.05 -16.57
CA ILE A 154 -12.26 11.47 -16.14
C ILE A 154 -12.88 12.41 -15.08
N ALA A 155 -14.20 12.54 -15.15
CA ALA A 155 -14.93 13.60 -14.48
C ALA A 155 -15.38 13.16 -13.09
N VAL A 156 -14.52 13.35 -12.10
CA VAL A 156 -14.92 13.24 -10.69
C VAL A 156 -16.07 14.23 -10.46
N HIS A 157 -17.24 13.72 -10.09
CA HIS A 157 -18.44 14.54 -9.90
C HIS A 157 -18.71 14.74 -8.41
N PRO A 158 -18.57 15.98 -7.88
CA PRO A 158 -18.81 16.28 -6.46
C PRO A 158 -20.17 15.81 -5.95
N ARG A 159 -21.22 15.83 -6.80
CA ARG A 159 -22.55 15.33 -6.43
C ARG A 159 -22.58 13.84 -6.06
N GLU A 160 -21.82 13.01 -6.77
CA GLU A 160 -21.80 11.57 -6.50
C GLU A 160 -21.00 11.29 -5.23
N ILE A 161 -19.92 12.06 -5.00
CA ILE A 161 -19.15 12.02 -3.76
C ILE A 161 -20.02 12.42 -2.56
N VAL A 162 -20.74 13.53 -2.64
CA VAL A 162 -21.64 13.99 -1.57
C VAL A 162 -22.73 12.94 -1.31
N LYS A 163 -23.39 12.45 -2.36
CA LYS A 163 -24.42 11.42 -2.26
C LYS A 163 -23.88 10.16 -1.59
N SER A 164 -22.70 9.69 -2.01
CA SER A 164 -22.11 8.49 -1.45
C SER A 164 -21.68 8.69 0.01
N ALA A 165 -21.06 9.82 0.35
CA ALA A 165 -20.69 10.14 1.73
C ALA A 165 -21.91 10.16 2.66
N ILE A 166 -23.04 10.72 2.20
CA ILE A 166 -24.32 10.70 2.94
C ILE A 166 -24.85 9.28 3.09
N ASN A 167 -24.84 8.48 2.02
CA ASN A 167 -25.33 7.10 2.04
C ASN A 167 -24.53 6.20 3.00
N HIS A 168 -23.23 6.47 3.15
CA HIS A 168 -22.35 5.79 4.11
C HIS A 168 -22.43 6.37 5.53
N PHE A 169 -23.30 7.36 5.76
CA PHE A 169 -23.41 8.09 7.05
C PHE A 169 -22.05 8.65 7.52
N ALA A 170 -21.22 9.08 6.58
CA ALA A 170 -19.90 9.62 6.87
C ALA A 170 -20.01 10.98 7.57
N SER A 171 -19.25 11.16 8.64
CA SER A 171 -19.02 12.47 9.27
C SER A 171 -17.77 13.15 8.69
N ALA A 172 -16.87 12.36 8.12
CA ALA A 172 -15.69 12.86 7.44
C ALA A 172 -15.23 11.91 6.33
N VAL A 173 -14.36 12.38 5.45
CA VAL A 173 -13.75 11.59 4.38
C VAL A 173 -12.25 11.85 4.26
N ILE A 174 -11.53 10.91 3.66
CA ILE A 174 -10.19 11.12 3.10
C ILE A 174 -10.25 10.79 1.61
N LEU A 175 -9.77 11.71 0.79
CA LEU A 175 -9.63 11.49 -0.65
C LEU A 175 -8.29 10.81 -0.92
N LEU A 176 -8.28 9.80 -1.77
CA LEU A 176 -7.07 9.12 -2.24
C LEU A 176 -7.00 9.17 -3.76
N HIS A 177 -5.82 9.47 -4.25
CA HIS A 177 -5.47 9.32 -5.65
C HIS A 177 -4.11 8.61 -5.75
N ASN A 178 -3.90 7.73 -6.73
CA ASN A 178 -2.56 7.21 -7.02
C ASN A 178 -2.01 7.73 -8.34
N HIS A 179 -0.71 8.03 -8.37
CA HIS A 179 0.03 8.33 -9.59
C HIS A 179 0.95 7.15 -9.95
N PRO A 180 0.60 6.33 -10.96
CA PRO A 180 1.45 5.22 -11.42
C PRO A 180 2.83 5.69 -11.91
N SER A 181 2.96 6.95 -12.30
CA SER A 181 4.20 7.58 -12.76
C SER A 181 5.30 7.64 -11.69
N GLY A 182 4.92 7.59 -10.40
CA GLY A 182 5.83 7.74 -9.28
C GLY A 182 5.90 9.15 -8.70
N ASP A 183 5.59 10.19 -9.48
CA ASP A 183 5.56 11.59 -9.02
C ASP A 183 4.25 11.86 -8.28
N VAL A 184 4.33 12.22 -7.00
CA VAL A 184 3.18 12.49 -6.14
C VAL A 184 2.78 13.96 -6.11
N SER A 185 3.42 14.81 -6.91
CA SER A 185 3.07 16.23 -7.02
C SER A 185 1.65 16.39 -7.55
N PRO A 186 0.78 17.18 -6.88
CA PRO A 186 -0.57 17.39 -7.35
C PRO A 186 -0.59 18.19 -8.65
N SER A 187 -1.41 17.78 -9.61
CA SER A 187 -1.71 18.58 -10.79
C SER A 187 -2.62 19.76 -10.41
N LYS A 188 -2.73 20.76 -11.30
CA LYS A 188 -3.72 21.84 -11.14
C LYS A 188 -5.14 21.29 -11.03
N HIS A 189 -5.42 20.21 -11.77
CA HIS A 189 -6.72 19.56 -11.75
C HIS A 189 -7.01 18.93 -10.38
N ASP A 190 -6.03 18.27 -9.76
CA ASP A 190 -6.17 17.70 -8.42
C ASP A 190 -6.52 18.79 -7.40
N ILE A 191 -5.89 19.96 -7.49
CA ILE A 191 -6.17 21.10 -6.61
C ILE A 191 -7.59 21.64 -6.82
N GLU A 192 -7.98 21.87 -8.08
CA GLU A 192 -9.31 22.38 -8.43
C GLU A 192 -10.44 21.44 -8.00
N ILE A 193 -10.29 20.15 -8.29
CA ILE A 193 -11.33 19.16 -7.94
C ILE A 193 -11.44 19.00 -6.42
N THR A 194 -10.32 18.98 -5.71
CA THR A 194 -10.29 18.89 -4.24
C THR A 194 -11.02 20.05 -3.59
N ASN A 195 -10.78 21.27 -4.05
CA ASN A 195 -11.47 22.46 -3.55
C ASN A 195 -12.97 22.43 -3.85
N THR A 196 -13.35 21.91 -5.02
CA THR A 196 -14.76 21.77 -5.40
C THR A 196 -15.46 20.73 -4.52
N ILE A 197 -14.83 19.57 -4.29
CA ILE A 197 -15.35 18.52 -3.40
C ILE A 197 -15.45 19.04 -1.97
N ALA A 198 -14.43 19.74 -1.48
CA ALA A 198 -14.43 20.33 -0.14
C ALA A 198 -15.60 21.29 0.07
N THR A 199 -15.83 22.17 -0.89
CA THR A 199 -16.96 23.11 -0.85
C THR A 199 -18.30 22.37 -0.81
N ALA A 200 -18.44 21.31 -1.61
CA ALA A 200 -19.66 20.52 -1.68
C ALA A 200 -19.94 19.72 -0.40
N LEU A 201 -18.91 19.07 0.17
CA LEU A 201 -19.04 18.31 1.42
C LEU A 201 -19.27 19.21 2.63
N LYS A 202 -18.66 20.40 2.65
CA LYS A 202 -18.90 21.41 3.70
C LYS A 202 -20.37 21.83 3.78
N ALA A 203 -21.06 21.94 2.64
CA ALA A 203 -22.48 22.28 2.59
C ALA A 203 -23.40 21.26 3.30
N VAL A 204 -22.91 20.03 3.50
CA VAL A 204 -23.64 18.95 4.19
C VAL A 204 -22.96 18.51 5.50
N ASN A 205 -22.08 19.35 6.05
CA ASN A 205 -21.35 19.10 7.31
C ASN A 205 -20.49 17.82 7.32
N ILE A 206 -19.88 17.47 6.18
CA ILE A 206 -18.92 16.37 6.08
C ILE A 206 -17.52 16.96 5.92
N VAL A 207 -16.61 16.58 6.82
CA VAL A 207 -15.24 17.11 6.85
C VAL A 207 -14.34 16.35 5.89
N ILE A 208 -13.48 17.05 5.15
CA ILE A 208 -12.35 16.40 4.48
C ILE A 208 -11.15 16.44 5.43
N HIS A 209 -10.71 15.27 5.88
CA HIS A 209 -9.52 15.18 6.74
C HIS A 209 -8.23 15.40 5.95
N ASP A 210 -8.16 14.88 4.74
CA ASP A 210 -7.05 15.09 3.82
C ASP A 210 -7.41 14.66 2.38
N HIS A 211 -6.56 15.06 1.44
CA HIS A 211 -6.39 14.42 0.15
C HIS A 211 -4.96 13.90 0.06
N ILE A 212 -4.81 12.60 -0.13
CA ILE A 212 -3.52 11.91 -0.22
C ILE A 212 -3.31 11.43 -1.65
N ILE A 213 -2.22 11.88 -2.28
CA ILE A 213 -1.71 11.30 -3.52
C ILE A 213 -0.63 10.30 -3.15
N VAL A 214 -0.73 9.06 -3.64
CA VAL A 214 0.23 8.00 -3.35
C VAL A 214 0.92 7.49 -4.60
N SER A 215 2.17 7.05 -4.45
CA SER A 215 2.88 6.25 -5.43
C SER A 215 3.52 5.04 -4.74
N HIS A 216 4.27 4.24 -5.51
CA HIS A 216 4.90 3.03 -5.00
C HIS A 216 5.79 3.24 -3.76
N ASN A 217 6.44 4.41 -3.63
CA ASN A 217 7.40 4.70 -2.57
C ASN A 217 7.23 6.08 -1.93
N ASP A 218 6.29 6.91 -2.39
CA ASP A 218 6.13 8.27 -1.90
C ASP A 218 4.65 8.63 -1.74
N TYR A 219 4.37 9.73 -1.04
CA TYR A 219 3.04 10.29 -0.90
C TYR A 219 3.07 11.81 -0.76
N PHE A 220 1.97 12.44 -1.14
CA PHE A 220 1.72 13.86 -0.93
C PHE A 220 0.42 14.03 -0.15
N SER A 221 0.46 14.81 0.93
CA SER A 221 -0.72 15.20 1.70
C SER A 221 -1.04 16.66 1.44
N PHE A 222 -2.28 16.93 1.04
CA PHE A 222 -2.74 18.31 0.83
C PHE A 222 -2.77 19.09 2.15
N LYS A 223 -3.14 18.44 3.25
CA LYS A 223 -3.18 19.06 4.58
C LYS A 223 -1.79 19.45 5.08
N THR A 224 -0.80 18.56 5.05
CA THR A 224 0.55 18.89 5.53
C THR A 224 1.24 19.93 4.67
N ASN A 225 0.84 20.05 3.41
CA ASN A 225 1.33 21.05 2.47
C ASN A 225 0.45 22.32 2.39
N ASN A 226 -0.51 22.49 3.32
CA ASN A 226 -1.38 23.67 3.43
C ASN A 226 -2.21 23.99 2.16
N LEU A 227 -2.48 22.98 1.31
CA LEU A 227 -3.38 23.13 0.16
C LEU A 227 -4.85 22.96 0.53
N ILE A 228 -5.10 22.35 1.70
CA ILE A 228 -6.41 22.23 2.33
C ILE A 228 -6.29 22.78 3.74
N ASN A 229 -7.06 23.82 4.04
CA ASN A 229 -7.27 24.35 5.38
C ASN A 229 -8.77 24.48 5.60
N PHE A 230 -9.38 23.43 6.14
CA PHE A 230 -10.79 23.48 6.54
C PHE A 230 -10.86 23.29 8.05
N GLU A 231 -11.26 24.36 8.74
CA GLU A 231 -11.72 24.35 10.13
C GLU A 231 -13.05 23.60 10.27
#